data_AF-A0A1I2TML2-F1
#
_entry.id   AF-A0A1I2TML2-F1
#
_cell.length_a   1.000
_cell.length_b   1.000
_cell.length_c   1.000
_cell.angle_alpha   90.00
_cell.angle_beta   90.00
_cell.angle_gamma   90.00
#
_symmetry.space_group_name_H-M   'P 1'
#
loop_
_entity.id
_entity.type
_entity.pdbx_description
1 polymer ?
#
loop_
_entity_poly.entity_id
_entity_poly.type
_entity_poly.pdbx_seq_one_letter_code
_entity_poly.pdbx_strand_id
1 'polypeptide(L)'
;MFSKPAWLIRNKEDDAQPVLGAEALVRPVFVIAVLVVVIVCSALAVTYSAFQYRLLFNQQQILIAQWDDFQVEWGQLLLEQSALGTNNRVEQVARKQLDMMTPQPAMIEIVQYER
;
A
#
# COMPACT_ATOMS: atom_id res chain seq x y z
N MET A 1 58.58 -57.05 -45.44
CA MET A 1 57.24 -56.80 -44.86
C MET A 1 57.37 -55.61 -43.91
N PHE A 2 57.31 -54.38 -44.44
CA PHE A 2 57.40 -53.15 -43.64
C PHE A 2 56.01 -52.50 -43.64
N SER A 3 55.32 -52.51 -42.50
CA SER A 3 54.02 -51.82 -42.38
C SER A 3 54.26 -50.31 -42.31
N LYS A 4 53.47 -49.56 -43.09
CA LYS A 4 53.51 -48.10 -43.10
C LYS A 4 53.01 -47.57 -41.74
N PRO A 5 53.67 -46.56 -41.14
CA PRO A 5 53.27 -46.00 -39.85
C PRO A 5 52.00 -45.15 -39.96
N ALA A 6 51.14 -45.25 -38.94
CA ALA A 6 49.78 -44.72 -38.91
C ALA A 6 49.64 -43.19 -39.07
N TRP A 7 50.71 -42.42 -38.86
CA TRP A 7 50.68 -40.97 -39.03
C TRP A 7 50.61 -40.52 -40.50
N LEU A 8 50.87 -41.44 -41.44
CA LEU A 8 50.88 -41.17 -42.89
C LEU A 8 49.47 -41.21 -43.52
N ILE A 9 48.44 -41.52 -42.72
CA ILE A 9 47.02 -41.52 -43.09
C ILE A 9 46.26 -40.44 -42.28
N ARG A 10 46.94 -39.38 -41.86
CA ARG A 10 46.24 -38.21 -41.31
C ARG A 10 45.75 -37.36 -42.48
N ASN A 11 44.46 -37.53 -42.82
CA ASN A 11 43.80 -36.75 -43.85
C ASN A 11 43.71 -35.28 -43.40
N LYS A 12 43.96 -34.37 -44.33
CA LYS A 12 43.92 -32.92 -44.09
C LYS A 12 42.50 -32.40 -43.80
N GLU A 13 41.47 -33.22 -44.03
CA GLU A 13 40.08 -32.90 -43.72
C GLU A 13 39.77 -32.81 -42.20
N ASP A 14 40.57 -33.44 -41.32
CA ASP A 14 40.32 -33.42 -39.87
C ASP A 14 40.77 -32.11 -39.19
N ASP A 15 41.62 -31.32 -39.86
CA ASP A 15 42.13 -30.05 -39.33
C ASP A 15 41.27 -28.84 -39.76
N ALA A 16 40.05 -29.08 -40.26
CA ALA A 16 39.03 -28.05 -40.44
C ALA A 16 38.50 -27.63 -39.06
N GLN A 17 39.32 -26.90 -38.31
CA GLN A 17 38.85 -26.11 -37.18
C GLN A 17 37.67 -25.27 -37.68
N PRO A 18 36.50 -25.30 -37.03
CA PRO A 18 35.41 -24.41 -37.41
C PRO A 18 35.93 -23.00 -37.16
N VAL A 19 36.30 -22.35 -38.25
CA VAL A 19 36.65 -20.94 -38.28
C VAL A 19 35.54 -20.20 -37.56
N LEU A 20 35.91 -19.18 -36.79
CA LEU A 20 35.00 -18.20 -36.21
C LEU A 20 34.26 -17.48 -37.35
N GLY A 21 33.34 -18.19 -38.01
CA GLY A 21 32.53 -17.70 -39.11
C GLY A 21 31.57 -16.68 -38.54
N ALA A 22 31.29 -15.64 -39.31
CA ALA A 22 30.33 -14.62 -38.92
C ALA A 22 28.99 -15.26 -38.48
N GLU A 23 28.59 -16.39 -39.06
CA GLU A 23 27.40 -17.15 -38.67
C GLU A 23 27.39 -17.65 -37.22
N ALA A 24 28.55 -18.00 -36.64
CA ALA A 24 28.65 -18.49 -35.27
C ALA A 24 28.46 -17.36 -34.24
N LEU A 25 28.77 -16.11 -34.62
CA LEU A 25 28.58 -14.92 -33.80
C LEU A 25 27.17 -14.35 -33.89
N VAL A 26 26.45 -14.57 -34.99
CA VAL A 26 25.08 -14.05 -35.19
C VAL A 26 24.11 -14.59 -34.13
N ARG A 27 24.19 -15.88 -33.80
CA ARG A 27 23.30 -16.51 -32.81
C ARG A 27 23.46 -15.92 -31.39
N PRO A 28 24.67 -15.85 -30.79
CA PRO A 28 24.83 -15.24 -29.47
C PRO A 28 24.55 -13.75 -29.48
N VAL A 29 24.95 -13.00 -30.52
CA VAL A 29 24.65 -11.57 -30.63
C VAL A 29 23.14 -11.31 -30.67
N PHE A 30 22.39 -12.12 -31.42
CA PHE A 30 20.92 -12.03 -31.44
C PHE A 30 20.32 -12.30 -30.07
N VAL A 31 20.78 -13.35 -29.36
CA VAL A 31 20.30 -13.66 -28.01
C VAL A 31 20.60 -12.51 -27.04
N ILE A 32 21.81 -11.94 -27.09
CA ILE A 32 22.19 -10.81 -26.24
C ILE A 32 21.33 -9.58 -26.58
N ALA A 33 21.12 -9.28 -27.86
CA ALA A 33 20.28 -8.17 -28.29
C ALA A 33 18.85 -8.31 -27.76
N VAL A 34 18.24 -9.50 -27.89
CA VAL A 34 16.92 -9.79 -27.33
C VAL A 34 16.92 -9.62 -25.81
N LEU A 35 17.94 -10.13 -25.11
CA LEU A 35 18.05 -10.02 -23.66
C LEU A 35 18.13 -8.54 -23.21
N VAL A 36 18.92 -7.73 -23.91
CA VAL A 36 19.03 -6.29 -23.65
C VAL A 36 17.67 -5.61 -23.84
N VAL A 37 16.96 -5.91 -24.93
CA VAL A 37 15.62 -5.36 -25.16
C VAL A 37 14.66 -5.76 -24.05
N VAL A 38 14.67 -7.03 -23.62
CA VAL A 38 13.83 -7.51 -22.52
C VAL A 38 14.14 -6.78 -21.22
N ILE A 39 15.42 -6.56 -20.90
CA ILE A 39 15.83 -5.83 -19.69
C ILE A 39 15.38 -4.37 -19.76
N VAL A 40 15.55 -3.70 -20.89
CA VAL A 40 15.10 -2.31 -21.08
C VAL A 40 13.58 -2.21 -20.94
N CYS A 41 12.83 -3.10 -21.59
CA CYS A 41 11.38 -3.16 -21.46
C CYS A 41 10.95 -3.41 -20.01
N SER A 42 11.63 -4.31 -19.30
CA SER A 42 11.37 -4.58 -17.88
C SER A 42 11.63 -3.34 -17.02
N ALA A 43 12.76 -2.67 -17.20
CA ALA A 43 13.09 -1.45 -16.47
C ALA A 43 12.04 -0.36 -16.69
N LEU A 44 11.63 -0.11 -17.94
CA LEU A 44 10.59 0.84 -18.28
C LEU A 44 9.24 0.47 -17.66
N ALA A 45 8.86 -0.81 -17.73
CA ALA A 45 7.61 -1.31 -17.14
C ALA A 45 7.58 -1.10 -15.62
N VAL A 46 8.67 -1.39 -14.93
CA VAL A 46 8.80 -1.19 -13.47
C VAL A 46 8.71 0.29 -13.12
N THR A 47 9.43 1.16 -13.81
CA THR A 47 9.37 2.62 -13.57
C THR A 47 7.97 3.17 -13.85
N TYR A 48 7.33 2.72 -14.93
CA TYR A 48 5.96 3.13 -15.27
C TYR A 48 4.96 2.68 -14.20
N SER A 49 5.07 1.44 -13.72
CA SER A 49 4.25 0.92 -12.63
C SER A 49 4.42 1.75 -11.36
N ALA A 50 5.66 2.11 -11.00
CA ALA A 50 5.93 2.97 -9.85
C ALA A 50 5.31 4.36 -9.99
N PHE A 51 5.33 4.94 -11.19
CA PHE A 51 4.68 6.23 -11.46
C PHE A 51 3.16 6.14 -11.31
N GLN A 52 2.54 5.12 -11.91
CA GLN A 52 1.11 4.89 -11.79
C GLN A 52 0.69 4.63 -10.34
N TYR A 53 1.46 3.82 -9.61
CA TYR A 53 1.24 3.58 -8.20
C TYR A 53 1.21 4.88 -7.40
N ARG A 54 2.17 5.79 -7.62
CA ARG A 54 2.19 7.10 -6.94
C ARG A 54 0.95 7.94 -7.25
N LEU A 55 0.46 7.91 -8.48
CA LEU A 55 -0.75 8.65 -8.88
C LEU A 55 -2.00 8.11 -8.19
N LEU A 56 -2.22 6.79 -8.25
CA LEU A 56 -3.36 6.14 -7.60
C LEU A 56 -3.31 6.30 -6.08
N PHE A 57 -2.11 6.17 -5.50
CA PHE A 57 -1.90 6.36 -4.07
C PHE A 57 -2.26 7.78 -3.65
N ASN A 58 -1.86 8.80 -4.40
CA ASN A 58 -2.22 10.19 -4.11
C ASN A 58 -3.75 10.38 -4.05
N GLN A 59 -4.47 9.86 -5.04
CA GLN A 59 -5.94 9.92 -5.05
C GLN A 59 -6.55 9.27 -3.81
N GLN A 60 -6.04 8.10 -3.41
CA GLN A 60 -6.48 7.44 -2.20
C GLN A 60 -6.18 8.27 -0.93
N GLN A 61 -4.99 8.89 -0.85
CA GLN A 61 -4.63 9.74 0.27
C GLN A 61 -5.54 10.97 0.39
N ILE A 62 -5.96 11.57 -0.73
CA ILE A 62 -6.91 12.70 -0.72
C ILE A 62 -8.24 12.27 -0.11
N LEU A 63 -8.75 11.10 -0.51
CA LEU A 63 -10.03 10.59 0.01
C LEU A 63 -9.95 10.27 1.51
N ILE A 64 -8.83 9.72 1.96
CA ILE A 64 -8.58 9.46 3.37
C ILE A 64 -8.53 10.78 4.16
N ALA A 65 -7.83 11.79 3.65
CA ALA A 65 -7.77 13.10 4.30
C ALA A 65 -9.16 13.74 4.46
N GLN A 66 -10.02 13.64 3.44
CA GLN A 66 -11.41 14.11 3.54
C GLN A 66 -12.21 13.34 4.59
N TRP A 67 -12.00 12.03 4.70
CA TRP A 67 -12.67 11.22 5.69
C TRP A 67 -12.23 11.56 7.11
N ASP A 68 -10.93 11.78 7.32
CA ASP A 68 -10.38 12.21 8.60
C ASP A 68 -10.96 13.57 9.03
N ASP A 69 -11.07 14.53 8.10
CA ASP A 69 -11.71 15.83 8.37
C ASP A 69 -13.17 15.64 8.85
N PHE A 70 -13.94 14.78 8.18
CA PHE A 70 -15.31 14.47 8.63
C PHE A 70 -15.36 13.76 9.98
N GLN A 71 -14.40 12.89 10.30
CA GLN A 71 -14.36 12.25 11.62
C GLN A 71 -14.12 13.27 12.73
N VAL A 72 -13.26 14.27 12.48
CA VAL A 72 -13.03 15.36 13.44
C VAL A 72 -14.32 16.14 13.69
N GLU A 73 -15.03 16.54 12.62
CA GLU A 73 -16.29 17.27 12.73
C GLU A 73 -17.36 16.43 13.44
N TRP A 74 -17.50 15.16 13.09
CA TRP A 74 -18.40 14.23 13.78
C TRP A 74 -18.09 14.09 15.27
N GLY A 75 -16.80 14.02 15.62
CA GLY A 75 -16.37 13.96 17.01
C GLY A 75 -16.77 15.22 17.79
N GLN A 76 -16.61 16.40 17.17
CA GLN A 76 -17.05 17.67 17.77
C GLN A 76 -18.57 17.69 18.00
N LEU A 77 -19.34 17.34 16.97
CA LEU A 77 -20.81 17.26 17.05
C LEU A 77 -21.28 16.24 18.11
N LEU A 78 -20.59 15.11 18.24
CA LEU A 78 -20.92 14.10 19.24
C LEU A 78 -20.69 14.62 20.67
N LEU A 79 -19.63 15.40 20.89
CA LEU A 79 -19.37 16.05 22.16
C LEU A 79 -20.43 17.11 22.48
N GLU A 80 -20.82 17.92 21.50
CA GLU A 80 -21.93 18.87 21.63
C GLU A 80 -23.24 18.16 22.00
N GLN A 81 -23.56 17.05 21.31
CA GLN A 81 -24.76 16.27 21.58
C GLN A 81 -24.71 15.61 22.96
N SER A 82 -23.57 15.09 23.37
CA SER A 82 -23.38 14.48 24.70
C SER A 82 -23.59 15.49 25.82
N ALA A 83 -23.13 16.74 25.62
CA ALA A 83 -23.35 17.85 26.55
C ALA A 83 -24.83 18.26 26.64
N LEU A 84 -25.55 18.32 25.51
CA LEU A 84 -26.96 18.69 25.46
C LEU A 84 -27.90 17.56 25.94
N GLY A 85 -27.57 16.31 25.63
CA GLY A 85 -28.41 15.14 25.91
C GLY A 85 -28.47 14.77 27.38
N THR A 86 -27.36 14.93 28.12
CA THR A 86 -27.26 14.57 29.54
C THR A 86 -28.02 15.54 30.44
N ASN A 87 -27.93 16.86 30.18
CA ASN A 87 -28.62 17.85 31.01
C ASN A 87 -30.07 18.08 30.57
N ASN A 88 -30.32 18.31 29.27
CA ASN A 88 -31.60 18.85 28.84
C ASN A 88 -32.74 17.80 28.89
N ARG A 89 -32.45 16.55 28.52
CA ARG A 89 -33.51 15.52 28.45
C ARG A 89 -33.96 15.05 29.83
N VAL A 90 -33.03 14.84 30.76
CA VAL A 90 -33.33 14.42 32.12
C VAL A 90 -34.05 15.54 32.87
N GLU A 91 -33.58 16.77 32.74
CA GLU A 91 -34.17 17.93 33.40
C GLU A 91 -35.57 18.26 32.88
N GLN A 92 -35.81 18.17 31.56
CA GLN A 92 -37.15 18.37 30.99
C GLN A 92 -38.14 17.29 31.42
N VAL A 93 -37.72 16.02 31.48
CA VAL A 93 -38.59 14.92 31.94
C VAL A 93 -38.89 15.09 33.44
N ALA A 94 -37.90 15.43 34.27
CA ALA A 94 -38.09 15.70 35.68
C ALA A 94 -39.02 16.91 35.93
N ARG A 95 -38.88 17.99 35.17
CA ARG A 95 -39.78 19.15 35.27
C ARG A 95 -41.19 18.86 34.77
N LYS A 96 -41.35 18.20 33.62
CA LYS A 96 -42.67 18.06 32.97
C LYS A 96 -43.49 16.89 33.48
N GLN A 97 -42.86 15.76 33.82
CA GLN A 97 -43.57 14.55 34.25
C GLN A 97 -43.61 14.39 35.76
N LEU A 98 -42.62 14.94 36.47
CA LEU A 98 -42.50 14.81 37.93
C LEU A 98 -42.72 16.15 38.65
N ASP A 99 -43.07 17.22 37.92
CA ASP A 99 -43.28 18.59 38.42
C ASP A 99 -42.15 19.09 39.34
N MET A 100 -40.92 18.57 39.12
CA MET A 100 -39.79 18.86 40.00
C MET A 100 -39.31 20.29 39.75
N MET A 101 -39.37 21.13 40.79
CA MET A 101 -38.71 22.43 40.83
C MET A 101 -37.37 22.33 41.56
N THR A 102 -36.41 23.16 41.14
CA THR A 102 -35.12 23.27 41.84
C THR A 102 -35.38 23.88 43.23
N PRO A 103 -35.09 23.19 44.34
CA PRO A 103 -35.45 23.66 45.67
C PRO A 103 -34.68 24.93 46.04
N GLN A 104 -35.37 25.87 46.68
CA GLN A 104 -34.74 27.10 47.18
C GLN A 104 -33.93 26.80 48.45
N PRO A 105 -32.90 27.60 48.79
CA PRO A 105 -32.02 27.33 49.93
C PRO A 105 -32.76 27.12 51.27
N ALA A 106 -33.95 27.70 51.42
CA ALA A 106 -34.79 27.57 52.60
C ALA A 106 -35.50 26.21 52.75
N MET A 107 -35.50 25.36 51.71
CA MET A 107 -36.15 24.04 51.70
C MET A 107 -35.15 22.88 51.88
N ILE A 108 -33.87 23.18 52.11
CA ILE A 108 -32.82 22.18 52.24
C ILE A 108 -32.64 21.87 53.73
N GLU A 109 -33.11 20.71 54.16
CA GLU A 109 -32.91 20.21 55.52
C GLU A 109 -31.82 19.13 55.52
N ILE A 110 -30.73 19.38 56.26
CA ILE A 110 -29.57 18.49 56.33
C ILE A 110 -29.76 17.57 57.54
N VAL A 111 -30.06 16.30 57.29
CA VAL A 111 -30.18 15.30 58.35
C VAL A 111 -28.79 14.75 58.66
N GLN A 112 -28.24 15.10 59.82
CA GLN A 112 -27.04 14.44 60.35
C GLN A 112 -27.43 13.08 60.93
N TYR A 113 -26.83 12.02 60.40
CA TYR A 113 -26.98 10.68 60.93
C TYR A 113 -26.08 10.52 62.15
N GLU A 114 -26.64 10.68 63.34
CA GLU A 114 -25.96 10.34 64.59
C GLU A 114 -25.88 8.80 64.70
N ARG A 115 -24.68 8.28 64.93
CA ARG A 115 -24.41 6.83 65.07
C ARG A 115 -24.69 6.35 66.48
#